data_AF-A0A834S0J9-F1
#
_entry.id   AF-A0A834S0J9-F1
#
_cell.length_a   1.000
_cell.length_b   1.000
_cell.length_c   1.000
_cell.angle_alpha   90.00
_cell.angle_beta   90.00
_cell.angle_gamma   90.00
#
_symmetry.space_group_name_H-M   'P 1'
#
loop_
_entity.id
_entity.type
_entity.pdbx_description
1 polymer ?
#
loop_
_entity_poly.entity_id
_entity_poly.type
_entity_poly.pdbx_seq_one_letter_code
_entity_poly.pdbx_strand_id
1 'polypeptide(L)'
;MEGMDQPNPADIKEYLDMGWVHKELIPFLEEVFTDDEGMSTSNWERMILFARFNLDKIPVHEDFPSTIERLRLCLINASLLTSYELGKFMRIASMGPQTCVRVFVRHAIRHGPYRLHSLGDGPNPCSPRPEQDGTQAAVVIIPKPPKPDVVKKLEAEVKALTLKLEKH
;
A
#
# COMPACT_ATOMS: atom_id res chain seq x y z
N MET A 1 -27.16 37.01 -16.77
CA MET A 1 -27.28 35.58 -17.13
C MET A 1 -25.89 35.00 -16.93
N GLU A 2 -25.66 34.42 -15.76
CA GLU A 2 -24.35 33.92 -15.34
C GLU A 2 -23.99 32.70 -16.19
N GLY A 3 -22.96 32.84 -17.01
CA GLY A 3 -22.30 31.69 -17.63
C GLY A 3 -21.47 31.01 -16.56
N MET A 4 -22.03 29.97 -15.93
CA MET A 4 -21.24 29.05 -15.14
C MET A 4 -20.27 28.36 -16.10
N ASP A 5 -19.00 28.74 -16.07
CA ASP A 5 -17.90 27.98 -16.64
C ASP A 5 -17.98 26.57 -16.05
N GLN A 6 -18.51 25.62 -16.82
CA GLN A 6 -18.40 24.21 -16.45
C GLN A 6 -16.93 23.84 -16.57
N PRO A 7 -16.31 23.30 -15.51
CA PRO A 7 -14.89 22.95 -15.55
C PRO A 7 -14.64 21.95 -16.67
N ASN A 8 -13.55 22.18 -17.41
CA ASN A 8 -13.14 21.32 -18.52
C ASN A 8 -12.98 19.88 -18.00
N PRO A 9 -13.56 18.85 -18.65
CA PRO A 9 -13.42 17.46 -18.21
C PRO A 9 -11.96 16.96 -18.19
N ALA A 10 -11.03 17.66 -18.84
CA ALA A 10 -9.60 17.43 -18.69
C ALA A 10 -9.04 17.86 -17.32
N ASP A 11 -9.61 18.89 -16.69
CA ASP A 11 -9.19 19.40 -15.37
C ASP A 11 -9.72 18.53 -14.22
N ILE A 12 -10.75 17.71 -14.48
CA ILE A 12 -11.30 16.74 -13.54
C ILE A 12 -10.29 15.60 -13.26
N LYS A 13 -9.32 15.37 -14.17
CA LYS A 13 -8.34 14.27 -14.08
C LYS A 13 -7.29 14.41 -12.98
N GLU A 14 -7.30 15.46 -12.18
CA GLU A 14 -6.32 15.65 -11.11
C GLU A 14 -6.95 15.73 -9.71
N TYR A 15 -8.27 15.68 -9.59
CA TYR A 15 -8.95 15.81 -8.30
C TYR A 15 -9.01 14.48 -7.54
N LEU A 16 -8.23 14.39 -6.46
CA LEU A 16 -8.34 13.32 -5.46
C LEU A 16 -9.44 13.67 -4.47
N ASP A 17 -10.44 12.80 -4.36
CA ASP A 17 -11.50 12.93 -3.37
C ASP A 17 -10.93 12.74 -1.95
N MET A 18 -10.73 13.85 -1.25
CA MET A 18 -10.25 13.80 0.13
C MET A 18 -11.28 13.16 1.08
N GLY A 19 -12.58 13.22 0.77
CA GLY A 19 -13.62 12.53 1.52
C GLY A 19 -13.42 11.01 1.50
N TRP A 20 -13.08 10.45 0.34
CA TRP A 20 -12.64 9.05 0.24
C TRP A 20 -11.32 8.81 0.98
N VAL A 21 -10.33 9.70 0.86
CA VAL A 21 -9.04 9.56 1.55
C VAL A 21 -9.23 9.37 3.05
N HIS A 22 -10.01 10.23 3.69
CA HIS A 22 -10.23 10.19 5.13
C HIS A 22 -11.10 9.00 5.58
N LYS A 23 -12.00 8.51 4.73
CA LYS A 23 -12.91 7.39 5.06
C LYS A 23 -12.30 6.02 4.79
N GLU A 24 -11.45 5.91 3.79
CA GLU A 24 -10.98 4.63 3.25
C GLU A 24 -9.47 4.51 3.32
N LEU A 25 -8.72 5.45 2.73
CA LEU A 25 -7.29 5.28 2.53
C LEU A 25 -6.49 5.46 3.83
N ILE A 26 -6.70 6.54 4.58
CA ILE A 26 -5.94 6.80 5.81
C ILE A 26 -6.20 5.71 6.85
N PRO A 27 -7.46 5.35 7.18
CA PRO A 27 -7.72 4.28 8.15
C PRO A 27 -7.09 2.94 7.72
N PHE A 28 -7.12 2.62 6.43
CA PHE A 28 -6.47 1.42 5.91
C PHE A 28 -4.95 1.46 6.09
N LEU A 29 -4.30 2.60 5.80
CA LEU A 29 -2.86 2.76 5.97
C LEU A 29 -2.43 2.72 7.44
N GLU A 30 -3.22 3.34 8.31
CA GLU A 30 -3.04 3.25 9.76
C GLU A 30 -3.14 1.79 10.20
N GLU A 31 -4.12 1.03 9.73
CA GLU A 31 -4.29 -0.39 10.06
C GLU A 31 -3.13 -1.29 9.60
N VAL A 32 -2.64 -1.13 8.36
CA VAL A 32 -1.64 -2.07 7.79
C VAL A 32 -0.18 -1.65 8.03
N PHE A 33 0.09 -0.41 8.44
CA PHE A 33 1.45 0.10 8.65
C PHE A 33 1.73 0.61 10.07
N THR A 34 0.81 0.45 11.03
CA THR A 34 1.12 0.80 12.43
C THR A 34 1.98 -0.26 13.12
N ASP A 35 3.08 0.21 13.70
CA ASP A 35 3.72 -0.34 14.91
C ASP A 35 3.77 0.79 15.97
N ASP A 36 4.17 0.49 17.22
CA ASP A 36 3.99 1.23 18.50
C ASP A 36 4.15 2.79 18.49
N GLU A 37 4.77 3.41 17.47
CA GLU A 37 4.83 4.87 17.24
C GLU A 37 4.19 5.27 15.89
N GLY A 38 2.95 4.84 15.64
CA GLY A 38 2.23 5.01 14.38
C GLY A 38 2.37 6.38 13.71
N MET A 39 2.43 6.41 12.37
CA MET A 39 2.37 7.65 11.62
C MET A 39 1.05 8.37 11.88
N SER A 40 1.11 9.66 12.21
CA SER A 40 -0.07 10.49 12.38
C SER A 40 -0.85 10.61 11.06
N THR A 41 -2.17 10.78 11.16
CA THR A 41 -3.07 11.11 10.05
C THR A 41 -2.52 12.24 9.17
N SER A 42 -1.96 13.30 9.78
CA SER A 42 -1.35 14.43 9.06
C SER A 42 -0.10 14.07 8.25
N ASN A 43 0.66 13.06 8.67
CA ASN A 43 1.79 12.55 7.89
C ASN A 43 1.28 11.73 6.70
N TRP A 44 0.23 10.93 6.89
CA TRP A 44 -0.42 10.22 5.78
C TRP A 44 -0.98 11.18 4.74
N GLU A 45 -1.67 12.24 5.15
CA GLU A 45 -2.15 13.30 4.26
C GLU A 45 -1.02 13.90 3.43
N ARG A 46 0.13 14.21 4.06
CA ARG A 46 1.31 14.71 3.33
C ARG A 46 1.81 13.69 2.30
N MET A 47 1.91 12.41 2.66
CA MET A 47 2.34 11.35 1.75
C MET A 47 1.38 11.17 0.57
N ILE A 48 0.08 11.31 0.81
CA ILE A 48 -0.99 11.22 -0.17
C ILE A 48 -0.96 12.41 -1.12
N LEU A 49 -0.83 13.63 -0.60
CA LEU A 49 -0.66 14.83 -1.42
C LEU A 49 0.63 14.75 -2.26
N PHE A 50 1.73 14.27 -1.66
CA PHE A 50 2.99 14.07 -2.39
C PHE A 50 2.87 13.01 -3.49
N ALA A 51 2.06 11.97 -3.28
CA ALA A 51 1.81 10.94 -4.28
C ALA A 51 1.16 11.51 -5.54
N ARG A 52 0.27 12.51 -5.41
CA ARG A 52 -0.40 13.17 -6.55
C ARG A 52 0.58 13.79 -7.54
N PHE A 53 1.74 14.28 -7.09
CA PHE A 53 2.74 14.93 -7.94
C PHE A 53 3.67 13.95 -8.67
N ASN A 54 3.65 12.65 -8.36
CA ASN A 54 4.58 11.66 -8.91
C ASN A 54 3.88 10.35 -9.34
N LEU A 55 2.68 10.45 -9.92
CA LEU A 55 1.86 9.30 -10.31
C LEU A 55 2.50 8.44 -11.41
N ASP A 56 3.32 9.03 -12.27
CA ASP A 56 3.97 8.31 -13.39
C ASP A 56 5.26 7.59 -12.99
N LYS A 57 5.77 7.82 -11.78
CA LYS A 57 7.02 7.19 -11.28
C LYS A 57 6.78 5.88 -10.52
N ILE A 58 5.63 5.24 -10.75
CA ILE A 58 5.30 3.97 -10.09
C ILE A 58 5.80 2.82 -10.97
N PRO A 59 6.56 1.85 -10.43
CA PRO A 59 7.09 0.70 -11.18
C PRO A 59 6.02 -0.35 -11.54
N VAL A 60 4.74 0.00 -11.42
CA VAL A 60 3.59 -0.88 -11.68
C VAL A 60 2.80 -0.24 -12.83
N HIS A 61 2.84 -0.85 -14.01
CA HIS A 61 2.10 -0.34 -15.17
C HIS A 61 0.59 -0.66 -15.10
N GLU A 62 0.22 -1.73 -14.39
CA GLU A 62 -1.18 -2.12 -14.21
C GLU A 62 -1.89 -1.19 -13.24
N ASP A 63 -3.07 -0.71 -13.62
CA ASP A 63 -3.90 0.18 -12.82
C ASP A 63 -5.37 -0.28 -12.80
N PHE A 64 -5.57 -1.59 -12.72
CA PHE A 64 -6.91 -2.19 -12.72
C PHE A 64 -7.44 -2.34 -11.28
N PRO A 65 -8.77 -2.37 -11.07
CA PRO A 65 -9.34 -2.65 -9.75
C PRO A 65 -8.82 -3.94 -9.12
N SER A 66 -8.55 -4.97 -9.94
CA SER A 66 -7.96 -6.24 -9.47
C SER A 66 -6.51 -6.11 -9.00
N THR A 67 -5.75 -5.11 -9.47
CA THR A 67 -4.41 -4.80 -8.99
C THR A 67 -4.49 -4.16 -7.60
N ILE A 68 -5.45 -3.25 -7.42
CA ILE A 68 -5.72 -2.60 -6.13
C ILE A 68 -6.20 -3.60 -5.09
N GLU A 69 -7.12 -4.49 -5.45
CA GLU A 69 -7.60 -5.53 -4.55
C GLU A 69 -6.48 -6.45 -4.08
N ARG A 70 -5.63 -6.92 -5.00
CA ARG A 70 -4.53 -7.81 -4.64
C ARG A 70 -3.47 -7.11 -3.80
N LEU A 71 -3.17 -5.84 -4.04
CA LEU A 71 -2.26 -5.07 -3.17
C LEU A 71 -2.88 -4.86 -1.79
N ARG A 72 -4.17 -4.51 -1.72
CA ARG A 72 -4.91 -4.36 -0.47
C ARG A 72 -4.83 -5.65 0.36
N LEU A 73 -5.22 -6.78 -0.24
CA LEU A 73 -5.12 -8.11 0.38
C LEU A 73 -3.69 -8.47 0.75
N CYS A 74 -2.69 -8.14 -0.07
CA CYS A 74 -1.28 -8.38 0.27
C CYS A 74 -0.86 -7.69 1.57
N LEU A 75 -1.41 -6.50 1.85
CA LEU A 75 -1.07 -5.71 3.04
C LEU A 75 -1.88 -6.12 4.27
N ILE A 76 -3.15 -6.50 4.12
CA ILE A 76 -4.05 -6.78 5.24
C ILE A 76 -4.28 -8.27 5.51
N ASN A 77 -4.31 -9.11 4.47
CA ASN A 77 -4.57 -10.55 4.57
C ASN A 77 -3.97 -11.35 3.40
N ALA A 78 -2.66 -11.53 3.45
CA ALA A 78 -1.89 -12.20 2.41
C ALA A 78 -2.29 -13.67 2.19
N SER A 79 -2.94 -14.31 3.17
CA SER A 79 -3.37 -15.72 3.07
C SER A 79 -4.39 -15.98 1.96
N LEU A 80 -5.09 -14.92 1.53
CA LEU A 80 -6.08 -14.98 0.46
C LEU A 80 -5.45 -14.84 -0.93
N LEU A 81 -4.14 -14.66 -1.04
CA LEU A 81 -3.43 -14.57 -2.31
C LEU A 81 -2.84 -15.93 -2.72
N THR A 82 -2.84 -16.20 -4.02
CA THR A 82 -2.01 -17.30 -4.57
C THR A 82 -0.52 -16.97 -4.39
N SER A 83 0.36 -17.97 -4.40
CA SER A 83 1.81 -17.75 -4.28
C SER A 83 2.36 -16.83 -5.38
N TYR A 84 1.81 -16.93 -6.60
CA TYR A 84 2.17 -16.05 -7.72
C TYR A 84 1.79 -14.59 -7.45
N GLU A 85 0.55 -14.35 -7.01
CA GLU A 85 0.08 -13.00 -6.66
C GLU A 85 0.88 -12.44 -5.49
N LEU A 86 1.06 -13.23 -4.43
CA LEU A 86 1.82 -12.82 -3.27
C LEU A 86 3.24 -12.40 -3.65
N GLY A 87 3.95 -13.20 -4.47
CA GLY A 87 5.28 -12.86 -4.94
C GLY A 87 5.34 -11.54 -5.72
N LYS A 88 4.32 -11.24 -6.54
CA LYS A 88 4.21 -9.97 -7.29
C LYS A 88 3.95 -8.78 -6.37
N PHE A 89 2.96 -8.88 -5.49
CA PHE A 89 2.51 -7.76 -4.67
C PHE A 89 3.38 -7.52 -3.43
N MET A 90 4.05 -8.56 -2.91
CA MET A 90 5.05 -8.40 -1.86
C MET A 90 6.24 -7.56 -2.32
N ARG A 91 6.66 -7.67 -3.59
CA ARG A 91 7.71 -6.80 -4.14
C ARG A 91 7.29 -5.33 -4.03
N ILE A 92 6.05 -5.00 -4.38
CA ILE A 92 5.51 -3.64 -4.29
C ILE A 92 5.44 -3.19 -2.81
N ALA A 93 4.88 -4.03 -1.93
CA ALA A 93 4.77 -3.73 -0.50
C ALA A 93 6.15 -3.49 0.15
N SER A 94 7.16 -4.26 -0.24
CA SER A 94 8.53 -4.14 0.27
C SER A 94 9.25 -2.85 -0.15
N MET A 95 8.75 -2.13 -1.17
CA MET A 95 9.27 -0.81 -1.54
C MET A 95 8.83 0.30 -0.58
N GLY A 96 8.03 -0.03 0.43
CA GLY A 96 7.65 0.85 1.52
C GLY A 96 6.30 1.56 1.31
N PRO A 97 5.77 2.19 2.39
CA PRO A 97 4.40 2.71 2.41
C PRO A 97 4.11 3.76 1.34
N GLN A 98 5.08 4.62 1.01
CA GLN A 98 4.91 5.65 -0.03
C GLN A 98 4.60 5.05 -1.41
N THR A 99 5.17 3.89 -1.74
CA THR A 99 4.91 3.21 -3.02
C THR A 99 3.48 2.69 -3.07
N CYS A 100 3.02 2.06 -1.98
CA CYS A 100 1.64 1.60 -1.83
C CYS A 100 0.64 2.76 -1.93
N VAL A 101 0.91 3.86 -1.21
CA VAL A 101 0.10 5.09 -1.27
C VAL A 101 -0.01 5.59 -2.72
N ARG A 102 1.10 5.65 -3.46
CA ARG A 102 1.08 6.09 -4.87
C ARG A 102 0.20 5.20 -5.73
N VAL A 103 0.25 3.88 -5.55
CA VAL A 103 -0.59 2.95 -6.32
C VAL A 103 -2.07 3.21 -6.06
N PHE A 104 -2.48 3.33 -4.80
CA PHE A 104 -3.87 3.62 -4.44
C PHE A 104 -4.36 4.98 -4.95
N VAL A 105 -3.54 6.03 -4.77
CA VAL A 105 -3.88 7.40 -5.20
C VAL A 105 -3.97 7.49 -6.72
N ARG A 106 -3.05 6.85 -7.45
CA ARG A 106 -3.08 6.82 -8.92
C ARG A 106 -4.38 6.19 -9.43
N HIS A 107 -4.77 5.06 -8.86
CA HIS A 107 -6.02 4.42 -9.23
C HIS A 107 -7.22 5.29 -8.94
N ALA A 108 -7.28 5.87 -7.73
CA ALA A 108 -8.36 6.76 -7.32
C ALA A 108 -8.55 7.93 -8.29
N ILE A 109 -7.45 8.52 -8.75
CA ILE A 109 -7.47 9.65 -9.69
C ILE A 109 -7.87 9.21 -11.11
N ARG A 110 -7.35 8.07 -11.59
CA ARG A 110 -7.56 7.63 -12.99
C ARG A 110 -8.85 6.88 -13.23
N HIS A 111 -9.30 6.12 -12.23
CA HIS A 111 -10.37 5.13 -12.36
C HIS A 111 -11.48 5.32 -11.31
N GLY A 112 -11.27 6.19 -10.32
CA GLY A 112 -12.21 6.45 -9.24
C GLY A 112 -11.89 5.70 -7.95
N PRO A 113 -12.58 6.05 -6.85
CA PRO A 113 -12.30 5.52 -5.53
C PRO A 113 -12.56 4.01 -5.43
N TYR A 114 -11.69 3.33 -4.70
CA TYR A 114 -11.81 1.90 -4.37
C TYR A 114 -12.02 1.73 -2.87
N ARG A 115 -12.92 0.86 -2.44
CA ARG A 115 -13.13 0.59 -0.99
C ARG A 115 -11.92 -0.15 -0.45
N LEU A 116 -11.30 0.36 0.61
CA LEU A 116 -10.09 -0.20 1.21
C LEU A 116 -10.40 -0.69 2.61
N HIS A 117 -10.51 0.24 3.56
CA HIS A 117 -10.77 -0.06 4.95
C HIS A 117 -12.15 -0.68 5.17
N SER A 118 -13.19 -0.19 4.47
CA SER A 118 -14.56 -0.70 4.66
C SER A 118 -14.77 -2.14 4.20
N LEU A 119 -13.83 -2.72 3.44
CA LEU A 119 -13.86 -4.13 3.06
C LEU A 119 -13.29 -5.06 4.15
N GLY A 120 -12.64 -4.51 5.19
CA GLY A 120 -11.95 -5.32 6.20
C GLY A 120 -10.86 -6.21 5.58
N ASP A 121 -10.65 -7.40 6.13
CA ASP A 121 -9.63 -8.35 5.72
C ASP A 121 -10.08 -9.36 4.64
N GLY A 122 -11.36 -9.34 4.27
CA GLY A 122 -11.97 -10.25 3.29
C GLY A 122 -11.93 -9.70 1.86
N PRO A 123 -12.18 -10.52 0.83
CA PRO A 123 -12.17 -10.10 -0.56
C PRO A 123 -13.35 -9.18 -0.90
N ASN A 124 -13.17 -8.32 -1.90
CA ASN A 124 -14.27 -7.50 -2.42
C ASN A 124 -15.41 -8.38 -2.99
N PRO A 125 -16.66 -8.26 -2.47
CA PRO A 125 -17.80 -9.04 -2.95
C PRO A 125 -18.14 -8.84 -4.44
N CYS A 126 -17.81 -7.67 -5.00
CA CYS A 126 -18.03 -7.34 -6.41
C CYS A 126 -16.94 -7.91 -7.33
N SER A 127 -15.93 -8.59 -6.79
CA SER A 127 -14.84 -9.21 -7.53
C SER A 127 -14.51 -10.56 -6.90
N PRO A 128 -15.44 -11.54 -7.01
CA PRO A 128 -15.27 -12.85 -6.39
C PRO A 128 -13.97 -13.50 -6.86
N ARG A 129 -13.22 -14.04 -5.89
CA ARG A 129 -12.00 -14.78 -6.18
C ARG A 129 -12.38 -16.06 -6.92
N PRO A 130 -11.65 -16.45 -7.98
CA PRO A 130 -11.81 -17.79 -8.54
C PRO A 130 -11.56 -18.81 -7.42
N GLU A 131 -12.44 -19.81 -7.30
CA GLU A 131 -12.30 -20.87 -6.30
C GLU A 131 -10.90 -21.47 -6.43
N GLN A 132 -10.10 -21.36 -5.36
CA GLN A 132 -8.81 -22.01 -5.32
C GLN A 132 -9.06 -23.51 -5.15
N ASP A 133 -8.83 -24.28 -6.22
CA ASP A 133 -8.74 -25.75 -6.16
C ASP A 133 -7.64 -26.13 -5.16
N GLY A 134 -8.00 -26.35 -3.89
CA GLY A 134 -7.40 -27.20 -2.86
C GLY A 134 -5.88 -27.24 -2.64
N THR A 135 -5.10 -26.46 -3.38
CA THR A 135 -3.65 -26.58 -3.43
C THR A 135 -3.09 -25.64 -2.39
N GLN A 136 -3.09 -26.16 -1.15
CA GLN A 136 -2.38 -25.67 0.03
C GLN A 136 -1.95 -24.21 -0.04
N ALA A 137 -2.73 -23.35 0.65
CA ALA A 137 -2.20 -22.08 1.12
C ALA A 137 -0.92 -22.39 1.89
N ALA A 138 0.23 -22.10 1.28
CA ALA A 138 1.49 -22.10 2.00
C ALA A 138 1.32 -21.06 3.10
N VAL A 139 1.21 -21.52 4.34
CA VAL A 139 1.26 -20.67 5.53
C VAL A 139 2.66 -20.09 5.58
N VAL A 140 2.89 -19.03 4.82
CA VAL A 140 4.07 -18.19 4.95
C VAL A 140 3.78 -17.32 6.16
N ILE A 141 4.32 -17.71 7.31
CA ILE A 141 4.45 -16.81 8.45
C ILE A 141 5.29 -15.63 7.94
N ILE A 142 4.62 -14.51 7.64
CA ILE A 142 5.28 -13.27 7.28
C ILE A 142 6.03 -12.80 8.53
N PRO A 143 7.38 -12.78 8.55
CA PRO A 143 8.07 -12.14 9.65
C PRO A 143 7.73 -10.65 9.55
N LYS A 144 7.10 -10.14 10.61
CA LYS A 144 6.91 -8.70 10.80
C LYS A 144 8.29 -8.02 10.57
N PRO A 145 8.37 -6.93 9.79
CA PRO A 145 9.66 -6.26 9.56
C PRO A 145 10.37 -6.03 10.89
N PRO A 146 11.68 -6.33 11.00
CA PRO A 146 12.37 -6.26 12.27
C PRO A 146 12.28 -4.84 12.82
N LYS A 147 11.87 -4.73 14.09
CA LYS A 147 11.69 -3.45 14.79
C LYS A 147 12.93 -2.57 14.63
N PRO A 148 12.80 -1.24 14.54
CA PRO A 148 13.94 -0.32 14.36
C PRO A 148 15.05 -0.52 15.41
N ASP A 149 14.67 -0.88 16.64
CA ASP A 149 15.62 -1.15 17.72
C ASP A 149 16.37 -2.48 17.55
N VAL A 150 15.74 -3.48 16.93
CA VAL A 150 16.39 -4.74 16.57
C VAL A 150 17.37 -4.50 15.43
N VAL A 151 17.01 -3.70 14.43
CA VAL A 151 17.92 -3.32 13.33
C VAL A 151 19.10 -2.50 13.86
N LYS A 152 18.87 -1.49 14.71
CA LYS A 152 19.96 -0.71 15.33
C LYS A 152 20.87 -1.58 16.21
N LYS A 153 20.31 -2.54 16.95
CA LYS A 153 21.11 -3.48 17.75
C LYS A 153 21.90 -4.44 16.87
N LEU A 154 21.31 -4.95 15.79
CA LEU A 154 21.99 -5.81 14.82
C LEU A 154 23.09 -5.04 14.07
N GLU A 155 22.85 -3.79 13.69
CA GLU A 155 23.84 -2.90 13.08
C GLU A 155 25.00 -2.61 14.04
N ALA A 156 24.71 -2.37 15.33
CA ALA A 156 25.73 -2.19 16.34
C ALA A 156 26.55 -3.47 16.58
N GLU A 157 25.91 -4.64 16.60
CA GLU A 157 26.57 -5.95 16.74
C GLU A 157 27.43 -6.28 15.51
N VAL A 158 26.91 -6.05 14.30
CA VAL A 158 27.66 -6.22 13.04
C VAL A 158 28.87 -5.27 13.01
N LYS A 159 28.67 -4.00 13.38
CA LYS A 159 29.77 -3.02 13.44
C LYS A 159 30.84 -3.40 14.48
N ALA A 160 30.42 -3.95 15.63
CA ALA A 160 31.34 -4.43 16.66
C ALA A 160 32.10 -5.70 16.23
N LEU A 161 31.48 -6.58 15.46
CA LEU A 161 32.12 -7.77 14.90
C LEU A 161 33.12 -7.42 13.78
N THR A 162 32.75 -6.49 12.89
CA THR A 162 33.67 -5.99 11.84
C THR A 162 34.90 -5.32 12.45
N LEU A 163 34.73 -4.50 13.50
CA LEU A 163 35.84 -3.85 14.19
C LEU A 163 36.77 -4.83 14.93
N LYS A 164 36.27 -6.00 15.34
CA LYS A 164 37.08 -7.07 15.94
C LYS A 164 37.87 -7.85 14.88
N LEU A 165 37.32 -7.99 13.67
CA LEU A 165 38.02 -8.62 12.55
C LEU A 165 39.14 -7.73 11.98
N GLU A 166 38.99 -6.41 12.01
CA GLU A 166 40.01 -5.46 11.53
C GLU A 166 41.19 -5.27 12.49
N LYS A 167 41.12 -5.81 13.72
CA LYS A 167 42.18 -5.73 14.73
C LYS A 167 43.00 -7.03 14.86
N HIS A 168 42.78 -8.00 13.98
CA HIS A 168 43.59 -9.21 13.85
C HIS A 168 44.42 -9.19 12.58
#